data_AF-A0A9C7Q456-F1
#
_entry.id   AF-A0A9C7Q456-F1
#
_cell.length_a   1.000
_cell.length_b   1.000
_cell.length_c   1.000
_cell.angle_alpha   90.00
_cell.angle_beta   90.00
_cell.angle_gamma   90.00
#
_symmetry.space_group_name_H-M   'P 1'
#
loop_
_entity.id
_entity.type
_entity.pdbx_description
1 polymer ?
#
loop_
_entity_poly.entity_id
_entity_poly.type
_entity_poly.pdbx_seq_one_letter_code
_entity_poly.pdbx_strand_id
1 'polypeptide(L)'
;MTTTTDYSVPSGESPHECAYCGHPFRKEEYLVLHRGLEHGDELPEDEVEAFYDAYETETEELKHFRLKALGVLVLLYFGFLFIYAIIGVS
;
A
#
# COMPACT_ATOMS: atom_id res chain seq x y z
N MET A 1 -12.61 10.53 -20.51
CA MET A 1 -13.42 11.66 -20.00
C MET A 1 -14.88 11.32 -20.27
N THR A 2 -15.62 10.84 -19.27
CA THR A 2 -17.10 10.82 -19.15
C THR A 2 -17.44 10.13 -17.82
N THR A 3 -17.90 10.81 -16.75
CA THR A 3 -19.23 11.35 -16.40
C THR A 3 -20.01 10.42 -15.45
N THR A 4 -20.27 10.93 -14.23
CA THR A 4 -21.42 10.67 -13.34
C THR A 4 -21.66 9.26 -12.79
N THR A 5 -21.82 9.15 -11.46
CA THR A 5 -23.04 8.60 -10.82
C THR A 5 -23.06 9.02 -9.34
N ASP A 6 -23.88 10.02 -9.03
CA ASP A 6 -24.38 10.29 -7.68
C ASP A 6 -25.25 9.10 -7.26
N TYR A 7 -24.78 8.31 -6.28
CA TYR A 7 -25.44 7.07 -5.89
C TYR A 7 -26.47 7.35 -4.80
N SER A 8 -27.69 7.70 -5.23
CA SER A 8 -28.85 7.80 -4.34
C SER A 8 -29.21 6.42 -3.75
N VAL A 9 -29.37 6.38 -2.44
CA VAL A 9 -29.57 5.20 -1.59
C VAL A 9 -31.07 5.15 -1.21
N PRO A 10 -31.88 4.18 -1.72
CA PRO A 10 -33.30 4.02 -1.36
C PRO A 10 -33.56 3.50 0.08
N SER A 11 -34.32 4.25 0.90
CA SER A 11 -34.69 3.85 2.26
C SER A 11 -35.46 2.53 2.29
N GLY A 12 -34.96 1.51 3.01
CA GLY A 12 -35.62 0.22 3.08
C GLY A 12 -35.13 -0.72 4.16
N GLU A 13 -33.82 -0.96 4.28
CA GLU A 13 -33.29 -1.98 5.19
C GLU A 13 -31.92 -1.56 5.72
N SER A 14 -31.84 -1.12 6.99
CA SER A 14 -30.56 -0.95 7.70
C SER A 14 -30.57 -1.79 8.98
N PRO A 15 -30.31 -3.10 8.90
CA PRO A 15 -30.31 -3.98 10.07
C PRO A 15 -29.03 -3.85 10.92
N HIS A 16 -28.05 -3.04 10.53
CA HIS A 16 -26.74 -3.00 11.19
C HIS A 16 -26.45 -1.61 11.76
N GLU A 17 -26.39 -1.48 13.08
CA GLU A 17 -26.10 -0.23 13.78
C GLU A 17 -24.74 -0.29 14.48
N CYS A 18 -24.00 0.80 14.48
CA CYS A 18 -22.74 0.89 15.21
C CYS A 18 -22.99 1.04 16.71
N ALA A 19 -22.44 0.13 17.52
CA ALA A 19 -22.61 0.13 18.98
C ALA A 19 -21.94 1.33 19.68
N TYR A 20 -21.03 2.04 19.00
CA TYR A 20 -20.27 3.15 19.56
C TYR A 20 -20.88 4.52 19.25
N CYS A 21 -21.49 4.70 18.08
CA CYS A 21 -22.05 5.99 17.65
C CYS A 21 -23.54 5.94 17.30
N GLY A 22 -24.16 4.75 17.27
CA GLY A 22 -25.58 4.57 16.96
C GLY A 22 -25.95 4.81 15.48
N HIS A 23 -24.97 4.89 14.58
CA HIS A 23 -25.27 5.16 13.18
C HIS A 23 -25.80 3.89 12.46
N PRO A 24 -26.95 3.96 11.77
CA PRO A 24 -27.49 2.84 11.01
C PRO A 24 -26.80 2.70 9.66
N PHE A 25 -26.45 1.47 9.31
CA PHE A 25 -25.82 1.11 8.05
C PHE A 25 -26.66 0.09 7.30
N ARG A 26 -26.70 0.25 5.97
CA ARG A 26 -27.46 -0.63 5.09
C ARG A 26 -26.90 -2.06 5.04
N LYS A 27 -25.60 -2.20 5.28
CA LYS A 27 -24.89 -3.47 5.17
C LYS A 27 -23.85 -3.59 6.26
N GLU A 28 -23.59 -4.82 6.68
CA GLU A 28 -22.54 -5.16 7.64
C GLU A 28 -21.14 -4.75 7.16
N GLU A 29 -20.87 -4.80 5.85
CA GLU A 29 -19.59 -4.37 5.27
C GLU A 29 -19.25 -2.90 5.58
N TYR A 30 -20.24 -2.01 5.56
CA TYR A 30 -20.04 -0.59 5.85
C TYR A 30 -19.89 -0.32 7.36
N LEU A 31 -20.57 -1.12 8.18
CA LEU A 31 -20.43 -1.08 9.63
C LEU A 31 -19.02 -1.47 10.07
N VAL A 32 -18.47 -2.54 9.48
CA VAL A 32 -17.11 -3.02 9.77
C VAL A 32 -16.07 -1.99 9.35
N LEU A 33 -16.21 -1.41 8.14
CA LEU A 33 -15.33 -0.34 7.67
C LEU A 33 -15.38 0.90 8.58
N HIS A 34 -16.58 1.31 8.99
CA HIS A 34 -16.77 2.44 9.88
C HIS A 34 -16.11 2.22 11.26
N ARG A 35 -16.27 1.04 11.86
CA ARG A 35 -15.61 0.71 13.14
C ARG A 35 -14.09 0.76 13.03
N GLY A 36 -13.51 0.25 11.94
CA GLY A 36 -12.07 0.28 11.75
C GLY A 36 -11.49 1.69 11.53
N LEU A 37 -12.24 2.57 10.85
CA LEU A 37 -11.76 3.93 10.54
C LEU A 37 -11.97 4.92 11.68
N GLU A 38 -13.05 4.78 12.45
CA GLU A 38 -13.43 5.72 13.51
C GLU A 38 -13.12 5.20 14.92
N HIS A 39 -12.87 3.89 15.08
CA HIS A 39 -12.60 3.24 16.38
C HIS A 39 -11.42 2.26 16.32
N GLY A 40 -10.49 2.42 15.36
CA GLY A 40 -9.39 1.48 15.09
C GLY A 40 -8.12 1.63 15.93
N ASP A 41 -8.14 2.37 17.04
CA ASP A 41 -6.94 2.78 17.79
C ASP A 41 -6.31 1.72 18.73
N GLU A 42 -6.67 0.45 18.61
CA GLU A 42 -6.01 -0.65 19.34
C GLU A 42 -5.41 -1.66 18.36
N LEU A 43 -4.15 -1.44 17.96
CA LEU A 43 -3.30 -2.51 17.42
C LEU A 43 -2.03 -2.66 18.28
N PRO A 44 -1.81 -3.83 18.91
CA PRO A 44 -0.67 -4.11 19.78
C PRO A 44 0.63 -4.40 19.00
N GLU A 45 1.76 -4.08 19.64
CA GLU A 45 3.13 -4.11 19.12
C GLU A 45 3.70 -5.51 18.82
N ASP A 46 3.02 -6.60 19.17
CA ASP A 46 3.53 -7.98 19.12
C ASP A 46 3.27 -8.71 17.77
N GLU A 47 2.42 -8.17 16.90
CA GLU A 47 2.17 -8.70 15.55
C GLU A 47 3.14 -8.17 14.47
N VAL A 48 4.03 -7.26 14.86
CA VAL A 48 4.96 -6.55 13.97
C VAL A 48 6.06 -7.47 13.42
N GLU A 49 6.55 -8.43 14.21
CA GLU A 49 7.65 -9.33 13.82
C GLU A 49 7.18 -10.41 12.81
N ALA A 50 5.97 -10.95 12.98
CA ALA A 50 5.38 -11.91 12.05
C ALA A 50 5.02 -11.26 10.71
N PHE A 51 4.70 -9.97 10.72
CA PHE A 51 4.50 -9.17 9.52
C PHE A 51 5.80 -8.91 8.76
N TYR A 52 6.93 -8.65 9.43
CA TYR A 52 8.22 -8.45 8.77
C TYR A 52 8.74 -9.72 8.08
N ASP A 53 8.55 -10.90 8.68
CA ASP A 53 8.98 -12.19 8.12
C ASP A 53 8.18 -12.57 6.86
N ALA A 54 6.87 -12.33 6.86
CA ALA A 54 6.02 -12.52 5.68
C ALA A 54 6.30 -11.47 4.58
N TYR A 55 6.61 -10.22 4.95
CA TYR A 55 6.85 -9.11 4.03
C TYR A 55 8.21 -9.21 3.31
N GLU A 56 9.26 -9.82 3.90
CA GLU A 56 10.52 -10.13 3.20
C GLU A 56 10.32 -11.14 2.07
N THR A 57 9.40 -12.12 2.24
CA THR A 57 9.14 -13.14 1.22
C THR A 57 8.38 -12.58 0.02
N GLU A 58 7.49 -11.59 0.22
CA GLU A 58 6.62 -11.06 -0.85
C GLU A 58 7.11 -9.76 -1.50
N THR A 59 7.89 -8.92 -0.81
CA THR A 59 8.34 -7.63 -1.39
C THR A 59 9.57 -7.70 -2.29
N GLU A 60 10.16 -8.89 -2.42
CA GLU A 60 11.24 -9.19 -3.35
C GLU A 60 10.83 -9.01 -4.82
N GLU A 61 9.55 -9.02 -5.21
CA GLU A 61 9.26 -8.92 -6.65
C GLU A 61 9.18 -7.47 -7.15
N LEU A 62 8.49 -6.53 -6.48
CA LEU A 62 8.32 -5.17 -7.01
C LEU A 62 9.45 -4.18 -6.67
N LYS A 63 10.12 -4.31 -5.51
CA LYS A 63 11.25 -3.43 -5.12
C LYS A 63 12.56 -3.84 -5.80
N HIS A 64 12.72 -5.13 -6.09
CA HIS A 64 13.90 -5.68 -6.76
C HIS A 64 14.02 -5.19 -8.20
N PHE A 65 12.93 -4.97 -8.94
CA PHE A 65 13.01 -4.41 -10.29
C PHE A 65 13.59 -2.99 -10.31
N ARG A 66 13.15 -2.11 -9.41
CA ARG A 66 13.67 -0.73 -9.33
C ARG A 66 15.12 -0.69 -8.83
N LEU A 67 15.44 -1.50 -7.82
CA LEU A 67 16.80 -1.58 -7.28
C LEU A 67 17.79 -2.17 -8.30
N LYS A 68 17.36 -3.19 -9.07
CA LYS A 68 18.16 -3.80 -10.14
C LYS A 68 18.37 -2.85 -11.31
N ALA A 69 17.35 -2.07 -11.70
CA ALA A 69 17.48 -1.04 -12.73
C ALA A 69 18.48 0.05 -12.31
N LEU A 70 18.41 0.54 -11.06
CA LEU A 70 19.38 1.49 -10.52
C LEU A 70 20.78 0.89 -10.44
N GLY A 71 20.92 -0.35 -9.96
CA GLY A 71 22.20 -1.05 -9.88
C GLY A 71 22.88 -1.21 -11.24
N VAL A 72 22.13 -1.61 -12.27
CA VAL A 72 22.64 -1.71 -13.66
C VAL A 72 23.09 -0.34 -14.18
N LEU A 73 22.28 0.70 -13.99
CA LEU A 73 22.64 2.07 -14.41
C LEU A 73 23.94 2.55 -13.75
N VAL A 74 24.06 2.33 -12.44
CA VAL A 74 25.24 2.69 -11.66
C VAL A 74 26.49 1.95 -12.17
N LEU A 75 26.42 0.64 -12.39
CA LEU A 75 27.52 -0.15 -12.93
C LEU A 75 27.95 0.31 -14.33
N LEU A 76 26.98 0.60 -15.21
CA LEU A 76 27.26 1.14 -16.54
C LEU A 76 27.98 2.49 -16.45
N TYR A 77 27.48 3.42 -15.63
CA TYR A 77 28.07 4.74 -15.44
C TYR A 77 29.53 4.63 -14.96
N PHE A 78 29.79 3.84 -13.93
CA PHE A 78 31.15 3.64 -13.43
C PHE A 78 32.05 2.97 -14.48
N GLY A 79 31.56 1.98 -15.21
CA GLY A 79 32.30 1.35 -16.31
C GLY A 79 32.70 2.36 -17.40
N PHE A 80 31.76 3.21 -17.84
CA PHE A 80 32.05 4.28 -18.78
C PHE A 80 33.07 5.27 -18.21
N LEU A 81 32.94 5.70 -16.96
CA LEU A 81 33.91 6.58 -16.32
C LEU A 81 35.31 5.96 -16.28
N PHE A 82 35.42 4.67 -15.95
CA PHE A 82 36.70 3.96 -15.94
C PHE A 82 37.31 3.91 -17.35
N ILE A 83 36.51 3.61 -18.37
CA ILE A 83 36.96 3.62 -19.77
C ILE A 83 37.43 5.02 -20.17
N TYR A 84 36.65 6.06 -19.86
CA TYR A 84 37.04 7.45 -20.14
C TYR A 84 38.31 7.87 -19.39
N ALA A 85 38.48 7.43 -18.14
CA ALA A 85 39.70 7.69 -17.38
C ALA A 85 40.91 7.00 -18.01
N ILE A 86 40.78 5.75 -18.44
CA ILE A 86 41.88 5.01 -19.10
C ILE A 86 42.25 5.63 -20.45
N ILE A 87 41.25 5.99 -21.27
CA ILE A 87 41.47 6.63 -22.57
C ILE A 87 41.98 8.07 -22.43
N GLY A 88 41.49 8.80 -21.44
CA GLY A 88 41.91 10.19 -21.19
C GLY A 88 43.26 10.32 -20.50
N VAL A 89 43.74 9.25 -19.85
CA VAL A 89 45.06 9.21 -19.20
C VAL A 89 46.14 8.56 -20.07
N SER A 90 45.75 7.83 -21.13
CA SER A 90 46.67 7.23 -22.12
C SER A 90 46.94 8.17 -23.28
#